data_AF-A0AAV3T1R0-F1
#
_entry.id   AF-A0AAV3T1R0-F1
#
_cell.length_a   1.000
_cell.length_b   1.000
_cell.length_c   1.000
_cell.angle_alpha   90.00
_cell.angle_beta   90.00
_cell.angle_gamma   90.00
#
_symmetry.space_group_name_H-M   'P 1'
#
loop_
_entity.id
_entity.type
_entity.pdbx_description
1 polymer ?
#
loop_
_entity_poly.entity_id
_entity_poly.type
_entity_poly.pdbx_seq_one_letter_code
_entity_poly.pdbx_strand_id
1 'polypeptide(L)'
;MQGGVPFGEAVRDAFYSETPSITVMEVVAIGTDVWLAGEAHISEPLFWAALAFSLSVGLIAAYPVNVALIAAGVKEGMGNPAERG
;
A
#
# COMPACT_ATOMS: atom_id res chain seq x y z
N MET A 1 8.08 28.09 -14.50
CA MET A 1 7.22 27.94 -13.31
C MET A 1 6.77 26.48 -13.28
N GLN A 2 7.38 25.63 -12.45
CA GLN A 2 6.71 24.40 -12.01
C GLN A 2 5.48 24.90 -11.25
N GLY A 3 4.28 24.67 -11.79
CA GLY A 3 3.02 25.12 -11.21
C GLY A 3 2.83 24.43 -9.86
N GLY A 4 3.39 25.03 -8.81
CA GLY A 4 3.42 24.45 -7.48
C GLY A 4 2.03 24.50 -6.88
N VAL A 5 1.40 23.33 -6.76
CA VAL A 5 0.19 23.14 -5.96
C VAL A 5 0.52 23.63 -4.53
N PRO A 6 -0.33 24.45 -3.90
CA PRO A 6 -0.12 24.88 -2.51
C PRO A 6 0.17 23.69 -1.60
N PHE A 7 1.13 23.82 -0.68
CA PHE A 7 1.57 22.72 0.20
C PHE A 7 0.41 21.98 0.88
N GLY A 8 -0.63 22.70 1.33
CA GLY A 8 -1.80 22.08 1.96
C GLY A 8 -2.66 21.25 0.99
N GLU A 9 -2.69 21.60 -0.28
CA GLU A 9 -3.38 20.85 -1.32
C GLU A 9 -2.58 19.59 -1.70
N ALA A 10 -1.27 19.70 -1.84
CA ALA A 10 -0.38 18.55 -2.05
C ALA A 10 -0.46 17.51 -0.93
N VAL A 11 -0.54 17.96 0.33
CA VAL A 11 -0.71 17.08 1.49
C VAL A 11 -2.06 16.36 1.45
N ARG A 12 -3.14 17.07 1.16
CA ARG A 12 -4.48 16.47 1.04
C ARG A 12 -4.52 15.44 -0.09
N ASP A 13 -3.95 15.78 -1.23
CA ASP A 13 -3.89 14.91 -2.40
C ASP A 13 -3.10 13.63 -2.11
N ALA A 14 -1.97 13.74 -1.42
CA ALA A 14 -1.21 12.57 -0.93
C ALA A 14 -2.05 11.68 -0.01
N PHE A 15 -2.81 12.27 0.93
CA PHE A 15 -3.69 11.46 1.78
C PHE A 15 -4.81 10.77 0.98
N TYR A 16 -5.48 11.46 0.06
CA TYR A 16 -6.56 10.87 -0.72
C TYR A 16 -6.08 9.79 -1.70
N SER A 17 -4.87 9.96 -2.26
CA SER A 17 -4.29 9.05 -3.25
C SER A 17 -3.60 7.81 -2.65
N GLU A 18 -3.24 7.85 -1.36
CA GLU A 18 -2.57 6.73 -0.68
C GLU A 18 -3.48 5.99 0.31
N THR A 19 -4.34 6.71 1.03
CA THR A 19 -5.13 6.12 2.13
C THR A 19 -5.99 4.93 1.71
N PRO A 20 -6.72 4.95 0.57
CA PRO A 20 -7.53 3.80 0.17
C PRO A 20 -6.69 2.56 -0.10
N SER A 21 -5.54 2.71 -0.77
CA SER A 21 -4.62 1.60 -1.04
C SER A 21 -4.03 1.03 0.24
N ILE A 22 -3.56 1.90 1.14
CA ILE A 22 -2.97 1.47 2.43
C ILE A 22 -4.04 0.77 3.27
N THR A 23 -5.26 1.31 3.33
CA THR A 23 -6.34 0.72 4.13
C THR A 23 -6.67 -0.70 3.66
N VAL A 24 -6.80 -0.92 2.34
CA VAL A 24 -7.08 -2.26 1.80
C VAL A 24 -5.91 -3.21 2.07
N MET A 25 -4.69 -2.75 1.87
CA MET A 25 -3.48 -3.52 2.18
C MET A 25 -3.45 -3.97 3.64
N GLU A 26 -3.65 -3.03 4.57
CA GLU A 26 -3.58 -3.23 6.01
C GLU A 26 -4.65 -4.21 6.49
N VAL A 27 -5.91 -4.03 6.04
CA VAL A 27 -7.02 -4.93 6.40
C VAL A 27 -6.72 -6.36 5.96
N VAL A 28 -6.20 -6.54 4.75
CA VAL A 28 -5.88 -7.86 4.22
C VAL A 28 -4.67 -8.46 4.92
N ALA A 29 -3.61 -7.68 5.13
CA ALA A 29 -2.40 -8.13 5.81
C ALA A 29 -2.70 -8.54 7.25
N ILE A 30 -3.26 -7.64 8.06
CA ILE A 30 -3.60 -7.93 9.46
C ILE A 30 -4.62 -9.08 9.55
N GLY A 31 -5.65 -9.07 8.71
CA GLY A 31 -6.65 -10.14 8.69
C GLY A 31 -6.05 -11.52 8.39
N THR A 32 -5.13 -11.59 7.43
CA THR A 32 -4.41 -12.82 7.08
C THR A 32 -3.46 -13.26 8.20
N ASP A 33 -2.73 -12.31 8.80
CA ASP A 33 -1.78 -12.59 9.88
C ASP A 33 -2.48 -13.18 11.11
N VAL A 34 -3.56 -12.53 11.56
CA VAL A 34 -4.38 -12.99 12.69
C VAL A 34 -4.98 -14.37 12.40
N TRP A 35 -5.44 -14.60 11.18
CA TRP A 35 -6.00 -15.90 10.78
C TRP A 35 -4.97 -17.04 10.82
N LEU A 36 -3.72 -16.76 10.45
CA LEU A 36 -2.65 -17.76 10.40
C LEU A 36 -1.95 -17.98 11.74
N ALA A 37 -1.73 -16.90 12.50
CA ALA A 37 -0.77 -16.88 13.60
C ALA A 37 -1.18 -15.95 14.75
N GLY A 38 -2.49 -15.69 14.96
CA GLY A 38 -2.98 -14.76 15.97
C GLY A 38 -2.57 -15.04 17.43
N GLU A 39 -2.11 -16.27 17.73
CA GLU A 39 -1.58 -16.66 19.05
C GLU A 39 -0.06 -16.90 19.05
N ALA A 40 0.62 -16.79 17.90
CA ALA A 40 2.05 -17.09 17.80
C ALA A 40 2.90 -15.98 18.42
N HIS A 41 3.88 -16.35 19.24
CA HIS A 41 4.82 -15.41 19.83
C HIS A 41 6.02 -15.15 18.90
N ILE A 42 6.68 -14.00 19.08
CA ILE A 42 7.86 -13.60 18.26
C ILE A 42 9.03 -14.60 18.29
N SER A 43 9.09 -15.47 19.30
CA SER A 43 10.08 -16.56 19.42
C SER A 43 9.79 -17.74 18.49
N GLU A 44 8.59 -17.82 17.93
CA GLU A 44 8.14 -18.94 17.12
C GLU A 44 8.39 -18.67 15.62
N PRO A 45 8.89 -19.65 14.87
CA PRO A 45 9.06 -19.51 13.42
C PRO A 45 7.74 -19.20 12.68
N LEU A 46 6.60 -19.65 13.22
CA LEU A 46 5.28 -19.41 12.66
C LEU A 46 4.94 -17.93 12.60
N PHE A 47 5.30 -17.14 13.62
CA PHE A 47 5.08 -15.69 13.64
C PHE A 47 5.74 -15.01 12.44
N TRP A 48 7.01 -15.32 12.18
CA TRP A 48 7.76 -14.70 11.08
C TRP A 48 7.29 -15.18 9.71
N ALA A 49 6.94 -16.46 9.57
CA ALA A 49 6.40 -17.01 8.34
C ALA A 49 5.04 -16.39 8.00
N ALA A 50 4.15 -16.27 9.00
CA ALA A 50 2.85 -15.62 8.84
C ALA A 50 2.99 -14.13 8.51
N LEU A 51 3.88 -13.41 9.20
CA LEU A 51 4.15 -12.00 8.93
C LEU A 51 4.64 -11.76 7.49
N ALA A 52 5.62 -12.54 7.03
CA ALA A 52 6.14 -12.41 5.66
C ALA A 52 5.06 -12.74 4.61
N PHE A 53 4.26 -13.77 4.87
CA PHE A 53 3.17 -14.16 3.99
C PHE A 53 2.04 -13.12 3.97
N SER A 54 1.59 -12.65 5.13
CA SER A 54 0.49 -11.70 5.27
C SER A 54 0.81 -10.36 4.61
N LEU A 55 2.04 -9.85 4.76
CA LEU A 55 2.54 -8.67 4.04
C LEU A 55 2.52 -8.87 2.52
N SER A 56 2.87 -10.08 2.04
CA SER A 56 2.83 -10.41 0.62
C SER A 56 1.40 -10.42 0.07
N VAL A 57 0.44 -10.95 0.83
CA VAL A 57 -0.99 -10.91 0.46
C VAL A 57 -1.51 -9.47 0.47
N GLY A 58 -1.13 -8.67 1.47
CA GLY A 58 -1.43 -7.23 1.51
C GLY A 58 -0.92 -6.50 0.27
N LEU A 59 0.33 -6.75 -0.14
CA LEU A 59 0.91 -6.17 -1.35
C LEU A 59 0.10 -6.52 -2.61
N ILE A 60 -0.29 -7.78 -2.74
CA ILE A 60 -1.12 -8.25 -3.86
C ILE A 60 -2.48 -7.55 -3.85
N ALA A 61 -3.09 -7.37 -2.69
CA ALA A 61 -4.38 -6.69 -2.54
C ALA A 61 -4.29 -5.17 -2.82
N ALA A 62 -3.17 -4.54 -2.47
CA ALA A 62 -2.92 -3.13 -2.74
C ALA A 62 -2.78 -2.82 -4.24
N TYR A 63 -2.21 -3.76 -5.02
CA TYR A 63 -1.91 -3.56 -6.43
C TYR A 63 -3.14 -3.12 -7.28
N PRO A 64 -4.27 -3.85 -7.30
CA PRO A 64 -5.43 -3.42 -8.09
C PRO A 64 -6.02 -2.10 -7.61
N VAL A 65 -5.93 -1.79 -6.31
CA VAL A 65 -6.38 -0.50 -5.75
C VAL A 65 -5.52 0.64 -6.30
N ASN A 66 -4.20 0.48 -6.29
CA ASN A 66 -3.30 1.47 -6.88
C ASN A 66 -3.55 1.66 -8.38
N VAL A 67 -3.77 0.58 -9.13
CA VAL A 67 -4.12 0.67 -10.56
C VAL A 67 -5.42 1.44 -10.77
N ALA A 68 -6.45 1.16 -9.96
CA ALA A 68 -7.73 1.86 -10.05
C ALA A 68 -7.61 3.35 -9.69
N LEU A 69 -6.84 3.69 -8.65
CA LEU A 69 -6.60 5.09 -8.26
C LEU A 69 -5.84 5.86 -9.34
N ILE A 70 -4.88 5.21 -10.02
CA ILE A 70 -4.18 5.80 -11.17
C ILE A 70 -5.13 6.00 -12.35
N ALA A 71 -5.94 4.98 -12.68
CA ALA A 71 -6.91 5.06 -13.77
C ALA A 71 -7.99 6.14 -13.52
N ALA A 72 -8.35 6.37 -12.24
CA ALA A 72 -9.28 7.42 -11.84
C ALA A 72 -8.64 8.83 -11.81
N GLY A 73 -7.33 8.95 -12.06
CA GLY A 73 -6.60 10.22 -11.98
C GLY A 73 -6.43 10.74 -10.55
N VAL A 74 -6.68 9.91 -9.54
CA VAL A 74 -6.53 10.26 -8.11
C VAL A 74 -5.10 10.02 -7.64
N LYS A 75 -4.36 9.10 -8.27
CA LYS A 75 -2.98 8.79 -7.93
C LYS A 75 -2.09 8.99 -9.15
N GLU A 76 -0.97 9.68 -8.98
CA GLU A 76 0.04 9.78 -10.03
C GLU A 76 0.87 8.49 -10.05
N GLY A 77 0.96 7.83 -11.22
CA GLY A 77 1.78 6.64 -11.38
C GLY A 77 3.27 6.96 -11.23
N MET A 78 4.06 6.04 -10.68
CA MET A 78 5.51 6.20 -10.68
C MET A 78 6.02 6.15 -12.12
N GLY A 79 6.58 7.26 -12.62
CA GLY A 79 7.10 7.36 -13.98
C GLY A 79 8.19 6.32 -14.25
N ASN A 80 8.22 5.78 -15.48
CA ASN A 80 9.16 4.75 -15.88
C ASN A 80 10.62 5.27 -15.81
N PRO A 81 11.48 4.72 -14.95
CA PRO A 81 12.88 5.16 -14.85
C PRO A 81 13.67 4.92 -16.13
N ALA A 82 13.26 3.95 -16.96
CA ALA A 82 13.93 3.61 -18.21
C ALA A 82 13.69 4.64 -19.32
N GLU A 83 12.67 5.50 -19.20
CA GLU A 83 12.33 6.54 -20.17
C GLU A 83 13.04 7.88 -19.87
N ARG A 84 13.82 7.95 -18.79
CA ARG A 84 14.56 9.16 -18.38
C ARG A 84 16.03 9.20 -18.86
N GLY A 85 16.37 8.39 -19.86
CA GLY A 85 17.70 8.27 -20.48
C GLY A 85 17.81 9.00 -21.81
#